data_AF-A0A3P7JH47-F1
#
_entry.id   AF-A0A3P7JH47-F1
#
_cell.length_a   1.000
_cell.length_b   1.000
_cell.length_c   1.000
_cell.angle_alpha   90.00
_cell.angle_beta   90.00
_cell.angle_gamma   90.00
#
_symmetry.space_group_name_H-M   'P 1'
#
loop_
_entity.id
_entity.type
_entity.pdbx_description
1 polymer ?
#
loop_
_entity_poly.entity_id
_entity_poly.type
_entity_poly.pdbx_seq_one_letter_code
_entity_poly.pdbx_strand_id
1 'polypeptide(L)'
;MQELFAPRIKERGSISPDQALVHMVKVMMGTGMLSLPLAFKHSGLWLGLVLLAAICLICIFCTRQLVFAQHYIGYIKLQPRLDYANVMRSAVELGPPWIRDHGYFWKWVE
;
A
#
# COMPACT_ATOMS: atom_id res chain seq x y z
N MET A 1 -5.83 -20.18 5.02
CA MET A 1 -5.40 -18.76 5.16
C MET A 1 -4.18 -18.58 6.09
N GLN A 2 -3.77 -19.56 6.91
CA GLN A 2 -2.53 -19.48 7.72
C GLN A 2 -1.26 -19.94 6.99
N GLU A 3 -1.37 -20.67 5.87
CA GLU A 3 -0.22 -21.22 5.13
C GLU A 3 0.60 -20.18 4.34
N LEU A 4 0.13 -18.93 4.21
CA LEU A 4 0.81 -17.90 3.40
C LEU A 4 1.88 -17.09 4.15
N PHE A 5 2.00 -17.25 5.47
CA PHE A 5 3.08 -16.65 6.24
C PHE A 5 4.26 -17.64 6.35
N ALA A 6 4.86 -17.98 5.20
CA ALA A 6 6.12 -18.69 5.22
C ALA A 6 7.15 -17.85 6.00
N PRO A 7 7.86 -18.43 6.98
CA PRO A 7 8.86 -17.69 7.75
C PRO A 7 9.92 -17.14 6.78
N ARG A 8 10.09 -15.82 6.78
CA ARG A 8 11.08 -15.15 5.95
C ARG A 8 12.47 -15.64 6.38
N ILE A 9 13.18 -16.28 5.47
CA ILE A 9 14.58 -16.68 5.67
C ILE A 9 15.38 -15.40 5.99
N LYS A 10 16.03 -15.38 7.15
CA LYS A 10 16.76 -14.22 7.65
C LYS A 10 18.10 -14.13 6.91
N GLU A 11 18.10 -13.40 5.79
CA GLU A 11 19.30 -13.07 5.02
C GLU A 11 20.29 -12.26 5.88
N ARG A 12 21.61 -12.50 5.72
CA ARG A 12 22.68 -11.93 6.55
C ARG A 12 22.83 -10.39 6.42
N GLY A 13 22.13 -9.79 5.45
CA GLY A 13 21.99 -8.33 5.25
C GLY A 13 20.58 -7.80 5.50
N SER A 14 19.70 -8.56 6.16
CA SER A 14 18.35 -8.10 6.50
C SER A 14 18.40 -7.01 7.56
N ILE A 15 17.71 -5.90 7.30
CA ILE A 15 17.44 -4.86 8.31
C ILE A 15 16.75 -5.49 9.53
N SER A 16 17.14 -5.05 10.72
CA SER A 16 16.46 -5.46 11.95
C SER A 16 15.02 -4.93 11.96
N PRO A 17 14.08 -5.56 12.69
CA PRO A 17 12.70 -5.08 12.77
C PRO A 17 12.61 -3.64 13.27
N ASP A 18 13.44 -3.26 14.26
CA ASP A 18 13.54 -1.89 14.75
C ASP A 18 14.02 -0.92 13.66
N GLN A 19 15.06 -1.28 12.92
CA GLN A 19 15.58 -0.46 11.82
C GLN A 19 14.56 -0.34 10.68
N ALA A 20 13.82 -1.41 10.39
CA ALA A 20 12.73 -1.40 9.41
C ALA A 20 11.60 -0.47 9.83
N LEU A 21 11.19 -0.51 11.10
CA LEU A 21 10.17 0.38 11.65
C LEU A 21 10.61 1.84 11.57
N VAL A 22 11.85 2.15 11.98
CA VAL A 22 12.38 3.51 11.89
C VAL A 22 12.45 3.99 10.44
N HIS A 23 12.89 3.13 9.52
CA HIS A 23 12.93 3.47 8.09
C HIS A 23 11.53 3.70 7.52
N MET A 24 10.55 2.84 7.87
CA MET A 24 9.16 3.06 7.46
C MET A 24 8.62 4.38 7.99
N VAL A 25 8.79 4.68 9.27
CA VAL A 25 8.35 5.95 9.87
C VAL A 25 9.00 7.14 9.18
N LYS A 26 10.31 7.05 8.89
CA LYS A 26 11.04 8.10 8.16
C LYS A 26 10.45 8.36 6.76
N VAL A 27 10.10 7.31 6.04
CA VAL A 27 9.50 7.42 4.69
C VAL A 27 8.06 7.96 4.75
N MET A 28 7.32 7.70 5.83
CA MET A 28 5.94 8.21 6.01
C MET A 28 5.89 9.68 6.46
N MET A 29 6.91 10.17 7.16
CA MET A 29 7.03 11.55 7.65
C MET A 29 7.37 12.52 6.49
N GLY A 30 6.39 12.79 5.63
CA GLY A 30 6.50 13.72 4.51
C GLY A 30 5.85 15.09 4.77
N THR A 31 5.85 15.95 3.75
CA THR A 31 5.20 17.27 3.78
C THR A 31 3.69 17.20 4.04
N GLY A 32 3.05 16.07 3.75
CA GLY A 32 1.63 15.84 4.07
C GLY A 32 1.32 15.89 5.57
N MET A 33 2.27 15.53 6.43
CA MET A 33 2.10 15.68 7.89
C MET A 33 2.20 17.14 8.34
N LEU A 34 2.91 17.97 7.59
CA LEU A 34 3.05 19.41 7.88
C LEU A 34 1.86 20.22 7.38
N SER A 35 1.09 19.74 6.40
CA SER A 35 -0.12 20.41 5.91
C SER A 35 -1.37 20.14 6.76
N LEU A 36 -1.43 18.97 7.42
CA LEU A 36 -2.47 18.60 8.39
C LEU A 36 -2.75 19.66 9.48
N PRO A 37 -1.76 20.23 10.18
CA PRO A 37 -2.02 21.26 11.20
C PRO A 37 -2.58 22.56 10.61
N LEU A 38 -2.17 22.94 9.40
CA LEU A 38 -2.71 24.14 8.74
C LEU A 38 -4.19 23.93 8.36
N ALA A 39 -4.55 22.72 7.93
CA ALA A 39 -5.94 22.34 7.68
C ALA A 39 -6.79 22.36 8.96
N PHE A 40 -6.24 21.88 10.09
CA PHE A 40 -6.95 21.92 11.38
C PHE A 40 -7.13 23.33 11.93
N LYS A 41 -6.17 24.23 11.69
CA LYS A 41 -6.27 25.64 12.09
C LYS A 41 -7.44 26.35 11.39
N HIS A 42 -7.70 26.03 10.13
CA HIS A 42 -8.76 26.68 9.35
C HIS A 42 -10.12 25.95 9.41
N SER A 43 -10.14 24.64 9.68
CA SER A 43 -11.36 23.81 9.68
C SER A 43 -11.95 23.55 11.08
N GLY A 44 -11.19 23.87 12.14
CA GLY A 44 -11.58 23.62 13.54
C GLY A 44 -11.17 22.22 14.03
N LEU A 45 -10.78 22.12 15.31
CA LEU A 45 -10.17 20.92 15.89
C LEU A 45 -11.11 19.70 15.87
N TRP A 46 -12.39 19.91 16.20
CA TRP A 46 -13.38 18.83 16.27
C TRP A 46 -13.69 18.23 14.89
N LEU A 47 -13.90 19.09 13.88
CA LEU A 47 -14.16 18.63 12.52
C LEU A 47 -12.92 17.96 11.91
N GLY A 48 -11.73 18.52 12.14
CA GLY A 48 -10.47 17.92 11.70
C GLY A 48 -10.22 16.53 12.29
N LEU A 49 -10.49 16.34 13.59
CA LEU A 49 -10.33 15.04 14.26
C LEU A 49 -11.28 13.97 13.69
N VAL A 50 -12.55 14.32 13.50
CA VAL A 50 -13.57 13.41 12.95
C VAL A 50 -13.24 13.04 11.51
N LEU A 51 -12.86 14.02 10.68
CA LEU A 51 -12.52 13.79 9.28
C LEU A 51 -11.24 12.96 9.12
N LEU A 52 -10.22 13.23 9.94
CA LEU A 52 -8.99 12.43 9.95
C LEU A 52 -9.28 10.98 10.35
N ALA A 53 -10.11 10.77 11.38
CA ALA A 53 -10.50 9.41 11.80
C ALA A 53 -11.25 8.67 10.68
N ALA A 54 -12.17 9.34 9.98
CA ALA A 54 -12.89 8.76 8.85
C ALA A 54 -11.93 8.38 7.70
N ILE A 55 -11.00 9.26 7.33
CA ILE A 55 -10.00 8.99 6.29
C ILE A 55 -9.11 7.81 6.70
N CYS A 56 -8.66 7.76 7.96
CA CYS A 56 -7.86 6.63 8.46
C CYS A 56 -8.61 5.29 8.32
N LEU A 57 -9.90 5.24 8.65
CA LEU A 57 -10.71 4.03 8.48
C LEU A 57 -10.80 3.59 7.01
N ILE A 58 -11.02 4.53 6.09
CA ILE A 58 -11.08 4.25 4.65
C ILE A 58 -9.72 3.75 4.13
N CYS A 59 -8.62 4.40 4.53
CA CYS A 59 -7.27 4.00 4.17
C CYS A 59 -6.93 2.59 4.67
N ILE A 60 -7.32 2.25 5.91
CA ILE A 60 -7.16 0.90 6.46
C ILE A 60 -7.96 -0.09 5.63
N PHE A 61 -9.24 0.18 5.35
CA PHE A 61 -10.09 -0.70 4.55
C PHE A 61 -9.49 -0.96 3.15
N CYS A 62 -9.06 0.09 2.46
CA CYS A 62 -8.41 -0.01 1.16
C CYS A 62 -7.14 -0.87 1.24
N THR A 63 -6.27 -0.62 2.23
CA THR A 63 -5.03 -1.38 2.40
C THR A 63 -5.31 -2.84 2.72
N ARG A 64 -6.35 -3.15 3.50
CA ARG A 64 -6.76 -4.53 3.81
C ARG A 64 -7.19 -5.28 2.56
N GLN A 65 -8.02 -4.65 1.71
CA GLN A 65 -8.43 -5.24 0.44
C GLN A 65 -7.25 -5.41 -0.52
N LEU A 66 -6.35 -4.41 -0.55
CA LEU A 66 -5.16 -4.44 -1.38
C LEU A 66 -4.24 -5.61 -0.99
N VAL A 67 -3.92 -5.78 0.30
CA VAL A 67 -3.08 -6.90 0.78
C VAL A 67 -3.68 -8.26 0.42
N PHE A 68 -5.01 -8.39 0.48
CA PHE A 68 -5.71 -9.60 0.07
C PHE A 68 -5.50 -9.89 -1.43
N ALA A 69 -5.60 -8.86 -2.28
CA ALA A 69 -5.32 -9.00 -3.71
C ALA A 69 -3.85 -9.36 -3.99
N GLN A 70 -2.90 -8.76 -3.25
CA GLN A 70 -1.48 -9.11 -3.36
C GLN A 70 -1.22 -10.57 -3.03
N HIS A 71 -1.85 -11.09 -1.97
CA HIS A 71 -1.72 -12.50 -1.57
C HIS A 71 -2.32 -13.43 -2.61
N TYR A 72 -3.50 -13.09 -3.13
CA TYR A 72 -4.16 -13.86 -4.19
C TYR A 72 -3.30 -13.94 -5.46
N ILE A 73 -2.78 -12.81 -5.92
CA ILE A 73 -1.92 -12.73 -7.12
C ILE A 73 -0.55 -13.39 -6.87
N GLY A 74 0.01 -13.23 -5.67
CA GLY A 74 1.27 -13.86 -5.28
C GLY A 74 1.19 -15.38 -5.27
N TYR A 75 0.04 -15.94 -4.88
CA TYR A 75 -0.22 -17.37 -4.98
C TYR A 75 -0.26 -17.84 -6.45
N ILE A 76 -0.93 -17.10 -7.33
CA ILE A 76 -1.05 -17.46 -8.76
C ILE A 76 0.29 -17.36 -9.50
N LYS A 77 1.07 -16.29 -9.27
CA LYS A 77 2.34 -16.04 -9.98
C LYS A 77 3.56 -16.72 -9.32
N LEU A 78 3.39 -17.44 -8.20
CA LEU A 78 4.48 -18.11 -7.44
C LEU A 78 5.64 -17.15 -7.04
N GLN A 79 5.34 -15.86 -6.84
CA GLN A 79 6.34 -14.85 -6.48
C GLN A 79 6.15 -14.38 -5.03
N PRO A 80 7.08 -14.68 -4.10
CA PRO A 80 6.96 -14.32 -2.68
C PRO A 80 7.28 -12.85 -2.36
N ARG A 81 7.72 -12.05 -3.35
CA ARG A 81 7.98 -10.62 -3.23
C ARG A 81 7.32 -9.89 -4.40
N LEU A 82 6.08 -9.45 -4.19
CA LEU A 82 5.30 -8.73 -5.19
C LEU A 82 5.15 -7.27 -4.76
N ASP A 83 5.69 -6.37 -5.57
CA ASP A 83 5.52 -4.93 -5.39
C ASP A 83 4.07 -4.51 -5.71
N TYR A 84 3.58 -3.45 -5.08
CA TYR A 84 2.22 -2.93 -5.30
C TYR A 84 1.95 -2.66 -6.79
N ALA A 85 2.93 -2.14 -7.53
CA ALA A 85 2.79 -1.89 -8.96
C ALA A 85 2.62 -3.19 -9.76
N ASN A 86 3.39 -4.23 -9.41
CA ASN A 86 3.34 -5.51 -10.10
C ASN A 86 2.05 -6.30 -9.77
N VAL A 87 1.52 -6.11 -8.56
CA VAL A 87 0.20 -6.64 -8.17
C VAL A 87 -0.88 -5.95 -9.00
N MET A 88 -0.87 -4.63 -9.08
CA MET A 88 -1.83 -3.89 -9.91
C MET A 88 -1.76 -4.29 -11.38
N ARG A 89 -0.55 -4.41 -11.95
CA ARG A 89 -0.37 -4.89 -13.33
C ARG A 89 -0.98 -6.27 -13.52
N SER A 90 -0.67 -7.21 -12.62
CA SER A 90 -1.21 -8.58 -12.70
C SER A 90 -2.74 -8.59 -12.57
N ALA A 91 -3.31 -7.76 -11.69
CA ALA A 91 -4.76 -7.62 -11.54
C ALA A 91 -5.42 -7.12 -12.83
N VAL A 92 -4.78 -6.16 -13.53
CA VAL A 92 -5.24 -5.63 -14.81
C VAL A 92 -5.09 -6.67 -15.94
N GLU A 93 -4.01 -7.45 -15.96
CA GLU A 93 -3.79 -8.55 -16.93
C GLU A 93 -4.85 -9.66 -16.81
N LEU A 94 -5.27 -9.97 -15.57
CA LEU A 94 -6.32 -10.96 -15.25
C LEU A 94 -7.74 -10.42 -15.51
N GLY A 95 -7.89 -9.11 -15.74
CA GLY A 95 -9.17 -8.45 -15.95
C GLY A 95 -9.78 -8.66 -17.34
N PRO A 96 -11.04 -8.22 -17.54
CA PRO A 96 -11.74 -8.32 -18.81
C PRO A 96 -10.99 -7.57 -19.94
N PRO A 97 -11.14 -8.02 -21.20
CA PRO A 97 -10.29 -7.58 -22.31
C PRO A 97 -10.28 -6.06 -22.57
N TRP A 98 -11.35 -5.35 -22.20
CA TRP A 98 -11.44 -3.88 -22.36
C TRP A 98 -10.52 -3.08 -21.42
N ILE A 99 -10.24 -3.61 -20.22
CA ILE A 99 -9.33 -2.98 -19.23
C ILE A 99 -7.86 -3.30 -19.57
N ARG A 100 -7.64 -4.44 -20.23
CA ARG A 100 -6.31 -4.95 -20.61
C ARG A 100 -5.62 -4.05 -21.64
N ASP A 101 -6.39 -3.43 -22.53
CA ASP A 101 -5.89 -2.54 -23.59
C ASP A 101 -5.48 -1.16 -23.05
N HIS A 102 -6.32 -0.55 -22.20
CA HIS A 102 -6.01 0.73 -21.54
C HIS A 102 -4.89 0.63 -20.49
N GLY A 103 -4.71 -0.54 -19.87
CA GLY A 103 -3.64 -0.78 -18.91
C GLY A 103 -2.22 -0.63 -19.48
N TYR A 104 -2.04 -0.86 -20.79
CA TYR A 104 -0.78 -0.62 -21.48
C TYR A 104 -0.50 0.86 -21.75
N PHE A 105 -1.53 1.71 -21.78
CA PHE A 105 -1.38 3.13 -22.09
C PHE A 105 -0.59 3.89 -21.00
N TRP A 106 -0.71 3.46 -19.74
CA TRP A 106 0.03 4.03 -18.61
C TRP A 106 1.52 3.65 -18.59
N LYS A 107 1.98 2.74 -19.46
CA LYS A 107 3.39 2.33 -19.57
C LYS A 107 4.30 3.46 -20.11
N TRP A 108 3.74 4.51 -20.70
CA TRP A 108 4.50 5.61 -21.34
C TRP A 108 4.68 6.85 -20.47
N VAL A 109 4.19 6.84 -19.22
CA VAL A 109 4.27 7.99 -18.28
C VAL A 109 5.27 7.74 -17.14
N GLU A 110 6.24 6.84 -17.36
CA GLU A 110 7.42 6.69 -16.51
C GLU A 110 8.71 6.87 -17.31
#